data_AF-A0A1V3XE61-F1
#
_entry.id   AF-A0A1V3XE61-F1
#
_cell.length_a   1.000
_cell.length_b   1.000
_cell.length_c   1.000
_cell.angle_alpha   90.00
_cell.angle_beta   90.00
_cell.angle_gamma   90.00
#
_symmetry.space_group_name_H-M   'P 1'
#
loop_
_entity.id
_entity.type
_entity.pdbx_description
1 polymer ?
#
loop_
_entity_poly.entity_id
_entity_poly.type
_entity_poly.pdbx_seq_one_letter_code
_entity_poly.pdbx_strand_id
1 'polypeptide(L)'
;MTELAPSLVELARRLGIATEYQDWTGHDVRVSAETLVAVLAAFGVAARTEEERNTALAEQLRSYWARPLPATIVARAGAPTRFWVHVTHGAPADVWLRLEGGTIRGGVQQIDNFTPPFELDGRWIGEASFVLPADLPLGYHRVQLCSGDDENSTALIVTPDWVGLPEKLGNHRAWGLATQLYSVRSRRSWGIGDLTDLADLALWSAYRHGADYVLVNPLHAAAPTTPMEPSPYLPTSRRYFNPLYLRVEAIPEFGELAKRSRVRQLRTDVQRRADRRDTIDRDSAWRAKRKALELIYRVPRSAGRELAYAAFRSREGRALDDFATWCALAEKYGGDWHRWPKSLRHPDATGVAGFVDKHADAIDFHRWLQWQLDEQLAAAQSGATRAGMSLGIMHDLAVGVHPDGPTHGPCRTCSRWA
;
A
#
# COMPACT_ATOMS: atom_id res chain seq x y z
N MET A 1 4.84 -41.84 6.60
CA MET A 1 4.22 -40.50 6.53
C MET A 1 2.75 -40.67 6.81
N THR A 2 2.24 -40.06 7.88
CA THR A 2 0.83 -40.18 8.26
C THR A 2 -0.04 -39.51 7.20
N GLU A 3 -1.06 -40.21 6.72
CA GLU A 3 -2.05 -39.68 5.80
C GLU A 3 -2.78 -38.50 6.46
N LEU A 4 -2.98 -37.40 5.72
CA LEU A 4 -3.71 -36.24 6.23
C LEU A 4 -5.18 -36.61 6.41
N ALA A 5 -5.79 -36.21 7.53
CA ALA A 5 -7.22 -36.38 7.72
C ALA A 5 -8.00 -35.70 6.58
N PRO A 6 -8.97 -36.37 5.93
CA PRO A 6 -9.73 -35.78 4.82
C PRO A 6 -10.40 -34.44 5.16
N SER A 7 -10.90 -34.29 6.39
CA SER A 7 -11.49 -33.03 6.88
C SER A 7 -10.47 -31.88 6.97
N LEU A 8 -9.19 -32.17 7.21
CA LEU A 8 -8.13 -31.16 7.22
C LEU A 8 -7.78 -30.70 5.80
N VAL A 9 -7.71 -31.65 4.85
CA VAL A 9 -7.46 -31.35 3.43
C VAL A 9 -8.61 -30.51 2.85
N GLU A 10 -9.85 -30.88 3.16
CA GLU A 10 -11.02 -30.13 2.67
C GLU A 10 -11.07 -28.71 3.25
N LEU A 11 -10.82 -28.54 4.56
CA LEU A 11 -10.77 -27.22 5.18
C LEU A 11 -9.66 -26.34 4.61
N ALA A 12 -8.46 -26.90 4.42
CA ALA A 12 -7.34 -26.21 3.78
C ALA A 12 -7.70 -25.76 2.35
N ARG A 13 -8.28 -26.66 1.55
CA ARG A 13 -8.71 -26.37 0.17
C ARG A 13 -9.73 -25.24 0.11
N ARG A 14 -10.74 -25.25 0.98
CA ARG A 14 -11.77 -24.19 1.03
C ARG A 14 -11.21 -22.80 1.36
N LEU A 15 -10.09 -22.76 2.07
CA LEU A 15 -9.40 -21.52 2.42
C LEU A 15 -8.23 -21.18 1.46
N GLY A 16 -8.05 -21.96 0.39
CA GLY A 16 -7.00 -21.75 -0.60
C GLY A 16 -5.59 -22.08 -0.09
N ILE A 17 -5.48 -22.93 0.93
CA ILE A 17 -4.21 -23.39 1.49
C ILE A 17 -3.77 -24.66 0.76
N ALA A 18 -2.63 -24.62 0.09
CA ALA A 18 -2.07 -25.76 -0.60
C ALA A 18 -1.65 -26.86 0.39
N THR A 19 -2.05 -28.11 0.12
CA THR A 19 -1.66 -29.29 0.91
C THR A 19 -0.41 -29.98 0.36
N GLU A 20 0.01 -29.59 -0.84
CA GLU A 20 1.23 -30.03 -1.51
C GLU A 20 1.69 -28.95 -2.49
N TYR A 21 2.98 -28.93 -2.78
CA TYR A 21 3.58 -28.01 -3.75
C TYR A 21 4.87 -28.62 -4.32
N GLN A 22 5.32 -28.09 -5.46
CA GLN A 22 6.66 -28.37 -5.98
C GLN A 22 7.63 -27.30 -5.48
N ASP A 23 8.73 -27.72 -4.85
CA ASP A 23 9.74 -26.78 -4.35
C ASP A 23 10.57 -26.16 -5.50
N TRP A 24 11.42 -25.19 -5.16
CA TRP A 24 12.26 -24.47 -6.14
C TRP A 24 13.30 -25.35 -6.86
N THR A 25 13.54 -26.58 -6.37
CA THR A 25 14.39 -27.59 -7.01
C THR A 25 13.62 -28.60 -7.86
N GLY A 26 12.28 -28.52 -7.86
CA GLY A 26 11.42 -29.42 -8.63
C GLY A 26 10.91 -30.64 -7.86
N HIS A 27 11.15 -30.74 -6.54
CA HIS A 27 10.65 -31.87 -5.75
C HIS A 27 9.23 -31.64 -5.26
N ASP A 28 8.41 -32.69 -5.33
CA ASP A 28 7.06 -32.65 -4.76
C ASP A 28 7.12 -32.77 -3.23
N VAL A 29 6.58 -31.77 -2.55
CA VAL A 29 6.52 -31.67 -1.10
C VAL A 29 5.07 -31.75 -0.65
N ARG A 30 4.78 -32.72 0.22
CA ARG A 30 3.51 -32.77 0.96
C ARG A 30 3.63 -31.98 2.25
N VAL A 31 2.64 -31.13 2.52
CA VAL A 31 2.60 -30.30 3.73
C VAL A 31 2.19 -31.15 4.92
N SER A 32 2.88 -30.99 6.05
CA SER A 32 2.55 -31.72 7.27
C SER A 32 1.24 -31.24 7.90
N ALA A 33 0.56 -32.12 8.65
CA ALA A 33 -0.65 -31.75 9.38
C ALA A 33 -0.40 -30.60 10.37
N GLU A 34 0.76 -30.60 11.03
CA GLU A 34 1.18 -29.55 11.97
C GLU A 34 1.26 -28.18 11.28
N THR A 35 1.87 -28.12 10.09
CA THR A 35 1.95 -26.89 9.30
C THR A 35 0.57 -26.41 8.86
N LEU A 36 -0.29 -27.31 8.37
CA LEU A 36 -1.66 -26.94 7.96
C LEU A 36 -2.45 -26.36 9.13
N VAL A 37 -2.37 -26.99 10.31
CA VAL A 37 -3.04 -26.50 11.53
C VAL A 37 -2.50 -25.13 11.95
N ALA A 38 -1.18 -24.92 11.90
CA ALA A 38 -0.58 -23.63 12.24
C ALA A 38 -0.98 -22.50 11.26
N VAL A 39 -1.01 -22.78 9.96
CA VAL A 39 -1.46 -21.82 8.94
C VAL A 39 -2.95 -21.51 9.10
N LEU A 40 -3.79 -22.52 9.32
CA LEU A 40 -5.22 -22.32 9.62
C LEU A 40 -5.42 -21.45 10.86
N ALA A 41 -4.65 -21.68 11.91
CA ALA A 41 -4.70 -20.85 13.12
C ALA A 41 -4.30 -19.39 12.84
N ALA A 42 -3.33 -19.16 11.94
CA ALA A 42 -2.97 -17.81 11.50
C ALA A 42 -4.11 -17.11 10.70
N PHE A 43 -5.01 -17.88 10.09
CA PHE A 43 -6.26 -17.40 9.48
C PHE A 43 -7.40 -17.22 10.51
N GLY A 44 -7.15 -17.51 11.79
CA GLY A 44 -8.13 -17.46 12.87
C GLY A 44 -9.02 -18.70 12.96
N VAL A 45 -8.62 -19.83 12.35
CA VAL A 45 -9.43 -21.05 12.27
C VAL A 45 -8.81 -22.17 13.10
N ALA A 46 -9.56 -22.69 14.08
CA ALA A 46 -9.16 -23.87 14.84
C ALA A 46 -9.33 -25.15 14.01
N ALA A 47 -8.35 -26.07 14.05
CA ALA A 47 -8.31 -27.25 13.18
C ALA A 47 -7.55 -28.46 13.76
N ARG A 48 -7.20 -28.44 15.05
CA ARG A 48 -6.43 -29.49 15.73
C ARG A 48 -7.22 -30.78 15.82
N THR A 49 -8.50 -30.70 16.16
CA THR A 49 -9.38 -31.87 16.30
C THR A 49 -10.33 -32.00 15.13
N GLU A 50 -10.91 -33.19 14.95
CA GLU A 50 -11.93 -33.41 13.91
C GLU A 50 -13.18 -32.58 14.15
N GLU A 51 -13.59 -32.45 15.41
CA GLU A 51 -14.71 -31.59 15.82
C GLU A 51 -14.47 -30.12 15.47
N GLU A 52 -13.27 -29.58 15.73
CA GLU A 52 -12.89 -28.22 15.34
C GLU A 52 -12.98 -28.03 13.82
N ARG A 53 -12.47 -29.00 13.04
CA ARG A 53 -12.51 -28.93 11.57
C ARG A 53 -13.93 -28.96 11.03
N ASN A 54 -14.77 -29.85 11.55
CA ASN A 54 -16.17 -29.95 11.13
C ASN A 54 -16.97 -28.69 11.52
N THR A 55 -16.70 -28.14 12.71
CA THR A 55 -17.28 -26.86 13.15
C THR A 55 -16.87 -25.72 12.22
N ALA A 56 -15.57 -25.61 11.89
CA ALA A 56 -15.06 -24.59 10.98
C ALA A 56 -15.66 -24.73 9.57
N LEU A 57 -15.80 -25.96 9.04
CA LEU A 57 -16.45 -26.22 7.75
C LEU A 57 -17.92 -25.78 7.75
N ALA A 58 -18.66 -26.08 8.81
CA ALA A 58 -20.05 -25.65 8.98
C ALA A 58 -20.16 -24.13 9.10
N GLU A 59 -19.25 -23.48 9.84
CA GLU A 59 -19.20 -22.02 9.98
C GLU A 59 -18.87 -21.32 8.66
N GLN A 60 -17.97 -21.88 7.83
CA GLN A 60 -17.70 -21.35 6.49
C GLN A 60 -18.94 -21.40 5.60
N LEU A 61 -19.67 -22.51 5.63
CA LEU A 61 -20.92 -22.65 4.88
C LEU A 61 -21.97 -21.63 5.35
N ARG A 62 -22.17 -21.52 6.68
CA ARG A 62 -23.07 -20.52 7.27
C ARG A 62 -22.65 -19.10 6.91
N SER A 63 -21.35 -18.79 6.95
CA SER A 63 -20.80 -17.47 6.60
C SER A 63 -20.95 -17.12 5.13
N TYR A 64 -20.96 -18.12 4.24
CA TYR A 64 -21.29 -17.94 2.83
C TYR A 64 -22.75 -17.50 2.68
N TRP A 65 -23.68 -18.29 3.22
CA TRP A 65 -25.13 -18.04 3.12
C TRP A 65 -25.63 -16.82 3.91
N ALA A 66 -24.88 -16.37 4.92
CA ALA A 66 -25.20 -15.17 5.69
C ALA A 66 -24.88 -13.86 4.92
N ARG A 67 -24.16 -13.92 3.79
CA ARG A 67 -23.75 -12.73 3.06
C ARG A 67 -24.77 -12.38 1.98
N PRO A 68 -25.35 -11.17 1.96
CA PRO A 68 -26.26 -10.79 0.89
C PRO A 68 -25.54 -10.64 -0.46
N LEU A 69 -24.26 -10.25 -0.43
CA LEU A 69 -23.39 -10.05 -1.59
C LEU A 69 -21.99 -10.60 -1.33
N PRO A 70 -21.21 -10.95 -2.37
CA PRO A 70 -19.79 -11.24 -2.25
C PRO A 70 -19.06 -10.06 -1.58
N ALA A 71 -17.97 -10.35 -0.85
CA ALA A 71 -17.22 -9.33 -0.14
C ALA A 71 -16.68 -8.22 -1.07
N THR A 72 -16.31 -8.59 -2.29
CA THR A 72 -15.91 -7.71 -3.38
C THR A 72 -16.08 -8.48 -4.68
N ILE A 73 -16.45 -7.79 -5.75
CA ILE A 73 -16.54 -8.35 -7.09
C ILE A 73 -15.42 -7.73 -7.93
N VAL A 74 -14.60 -8.55 -8.57
CA VAL A 74 -13.57 -8.10 -9.50
C VAL A 74 -13.94 -8.60 -10.89
N ALA A 75 -14.11 -7.67 -11.82
CA ALA A 75 -14.47 -7.92 -13.20
C ALA A 75 -13.34 -7.49 -14.13
N ARG A 76 -13.14 -8.22 -15.23
CA ARG A 76 -12.24 -7.82 -16.31
C ARG A 76 -13.05 -7.10 -17.38
N ALA A 77 -12.60 -5.94 -17.84
CA ALA A 77 -13.24 -5.20 -18.92
C ALA A 77 -13.39 -6.09 -20.17
N GLY A 78 -14.54 -6.00 -20.83
CA GLY A 78 -14.84 -6.80 -22.02
C GLY A 78 -15.21 -8.27 -21.74
N ALA A 79 -15.19 -8.73 -20.49
CA ALA A 79 -15.55 -10.10 -20.12
C ALA A 79 -16.80 -10.15 -19.22
N PRO A 80 -17.78 -11.02 -19.52
CA PRO A 80 -18.94 -11.21 -18.63
C PRO A 80 -18.46 -11.75 -17.28
N THR A 81 -18.86 -11.08 -16.20
CA THR A 81 -18.51 -11.50 -14.84
C THR A 81 -19.78 -11.91 -14.11
N ARG A 82 -19.80 -13.16 -13.63
CA ARG A 82 -20.91 -13.73 -12.85
C ARG A 82 -20.68 -13.51 -11.35
N PHE A 83 -21.75 -13.26 -10.62
CA PHE A 83 -21.74 -13.24 -9.16
C PHE A 83 -23.07 -13.75 -8.60
N TRP A 84 -23.06 -14.20 -7.36
CA TRP A 84 -24.24 -14.64 -6.63
C TRP A 84 -24.73 -13.52 -5.70
N VAL A 85 -26.00 -13.59 -5.30
CA VAL A 85 -26.59 -12.82 -4.21
C VAL A 85 -27.41 -13.75 -3.33
N HIS A 86 -27.50 -13.45 -2.04
CA HIS A 86 -28.38 -14.17 -1.13
C HIS A 86 -29.49 -13.26 -0.61
N VAL A 87 -30.71 -13.77 -0.64
CA VAL A 87 -31.91 -13.11 -0.14
C VAL A 87 -32.77 -14.11 0.62
N THR A 88 -33.75 -13.64 1.39
CA THR A 88 -34.76 -14.54 1.97
C THR A 88 -35.42 -15.33 0.83
N HIS A 89 -35.52 -16.65 0.97
CA HIS A 89 -36.04 -17.51 -0.08
C HIS A 89 -37.47 -17.10 -0.46
N GLY A 90 -37.68 -16.84 -1.76
CA GLY A 90 -38.94 -16.33 -2.30
C GLY A 90 -39.07 -14.80 -2.35
N ALA A 91 -38.14 -14.04 -1.75
CA ALA A 91 -38.08 -12.59 -1.87
C ALA A 91 -37.45 -12.15 -3.21
N PRO A 92 -37.81 -10.95 -3.73
CA PRO A 92 -37.16 -10.39 -4.91
C PRO A 92 -35.71 -9.98 -4.63
N ALA A 93 -34.88 -9.98 -5.66
CA ALA A 93 -33.49 -9.52 -5.60
C ALA A 93 -33.24 -8.47 -6.69
N ASP A 94 -33.44 -7.20 -6.35
CA ASP A 94 -33.25 -6.08 -7.27
C ASP A 94 -31.79 -5.62 -7.23
N VAL A 95 -31.11 -5.69 -8.37
CA VAL A 95 -29.67 -5.43 -8.45
C VAL A 95 -29.36 -4.34 -9.47
N TRP A 96 -28.57 -3.36 -9.05
CA TRP A 96 -28.09 -2.29 -9.93
C TRP A 96 -26.67 -1.84 -9.56
N LEU A 97 -26.07 -1.01 -10.40
CA LEU A 97 -24.71 -0.51 -10.24
C LEU A 97 -24.71 0.98 -9.91
N ARG A 98 -23.76 1.40 -9.09
CA ARG A 98 -23.34 2.79 -8.93
C ARG A 98 -21.89 2.89 -9.39
N LEU A 99 -21.67 3.55 -10.53
CA LEU A 99 -20.34 3.75 -11.10
C LEU A 99 -19.53 4.76 -10.27
N GLU A 100 -18.21 4.79 -10.50
CA GLU A 100 -17.27 5.64 -9.75
C GLU A 100 -17.64 7.13 -9.83
N GLY A 101 -18.06 7.57 -11.01
CA GLY A 101 -18.54 8.94 -11.25
C GLY A 101 -19.93 9.26 -10.68
N GLY A 102 -20.56 8.33 -9.95
CA GLY A 102 -21.87 8.50 -9.32
C GLY A 102 -23.07 8.07 -10.16
N THR A 103 -22.88 7.79 -11.45
CA THR A 103 -23.95 7.32 -12.36
C THR A 103 -24.54 6.00 -11.88
N ILE A 104 -25.88 5.93 -11.84
CA ILE A 104 -26.62 4.69 -11.58
C ILE A 104 -26.85 3.97 -12.91
N ARG A 105 -26.59 2.67 -12.94
CA ARG A 105 -26.72 1.85 -14.15
C ARG A 105 -27.43 0.53 -13.84
N GLY A 106 -28.47 0.22 -14.59
CA GLY A 106 -29.13 -1.09 -14.58
C GLY A 106 -28.46 -2.07 -15.55
N GLY A 107 -29.22 -3.06 -16.05
CA GLY A 107 -28.71 -4.02 -17.02
C GLY A 107 -27.85 -5.13 -16.42
N VAL A 108 -27.90 -5.32 -15.10
CA VAL A 108 -27.40 -6.53 -14.46
C VAL A 108 -28.41 -7.63 -14.73
N GLN A 109 -28.01 -8.65 -15.48
CA GLN A 109 -28.92 -9.70 -15.92
C GLN A 109 -28.95 -10.84 -14.90
N GLN A 110 -30.12 -11.16 -14.37
CA GLN A 110 -30.32 -12.40 -13.62
C GLN A 110 -30.26 -13.60 -14.58
N ILE A 111 -29.55 -14.64 -14.16
CA ILE A 111 -29.42 -15.91 -14.88
C ILE A 111 -29.89 -17.06 -13.99
N ASP A 112 -30.20 -18.20 -14.62
CA ASP A 112 -30.61 -19.40 -13.90
C ASP A 112 -29.56 -19.82 -12.87
N ASN A 113 -30.05 -20.11 -11.66
CA ASN A 113 -29.29 -20.66 -10.55
C ASN A 113 -30.11 -21.81 -9.95
N PHE A 114 -29.48 -22.99 -9.84
CA PHE A 114 -30.12 -24.22 -9.34
C PHE A 114 -29.60 -24.62 -7.94
N THR A 115 -28.87 -23.73 -7.27
CA THR A 115 -28.44 -23.93 -5.87
C THR A 115 -29.69 -23.98 -4.98
N PRO A 116 -29.92 -25.09 -4.24
CA PRO A 116 -31.08 -25.19 -3.36
C PRO A 116 -30.98 -24.18 -2.22
N PRO A 117 -32.11 -23.73 -1.64
CA PRO A 117 -32.08 -22.82 -0.51
C PRO A 117 -31.46 -23.48 0.72
N PHE A 118 -30.89 -22.66 1.59
CA PHE A 118 -30.21 -23.08 2.81
C PHE A 118 -30.94 -22.54 4.04
N GLU A 119 -31.18 -23.38 5.03
CA GLU A 119 -31.77 -22.95 6.30
C GLU A 119 -30.69 -22.32 7.20
N LEU A 120 -30.80 -21.01 7.41
CA LEU A 120 -29.94 -20.23 8.29
C LEU A 120 -30.78 -19.63 9.41
N ASP A 121 -30.57 -20.13 10.64
CA ASP A 121 -31.16 -19.60 11.87
C ASP A 121 -32.70 -19.50 11.82
N GLY A 122 -33.34 -20.56 11.30
CA GLY A 122 -34.80 -20.66 11.18
C GLY A 122 -35.40 -19.92 9.98
N ARG A 123 -34.56 -19.42 9.05
CA ARG A 123 -34.98 -18.79 7.80
C ARG A 123 -34.37 -19.51 6.61
N TRP A 124 -35.17 -19.71 5.57
CA TRP A 124 -34.66 -20.20 4.28
C TRP A 124 -34.05 -19.05 3.50
N ILE A 125 -32.80 -19.20 3.07
CA ILE A 125 -32.07 -18.25 2.24
C ILE A 125 -31.96 -18.84 0.84
N GLY A 126 -32.33 -18.06 -0.18
CA GLY A 126 -32.17 -18.42 -1.58
C GLY A 126 -30.93 -17.76 -2.20
N GLU A 127 -30.38 -18.39 -3.22
CA GLU A 127 -29.29 -17.84 -4.03
C GLU A 127 -29.78 -17.52 -5.45
N ALA A 128 -29.48 -16.32 -5.92
CA ALA A 128 -29.67 -15.93 -7.31
C ALA A 128 -28.32 -15.57 -7.94
N SER A 129 -28.18 -15.79 -9.25
CA SER A 129 -26.97 -15.42 -9.99
C SER A 129 -27.23 -14.32 -10.99
N PHE A 130 -26.25 -13.44 -11.12
CA PHE A 130 -26.28 -12.26 -11.96
C PHE A 130 -25.04 -12.15 -12.83
N VAL A 131 -25.18 -11.53 -14.00
CA VAL A 131 -24.09 -11.22 -14.93
C VAL A 131 -23.96 -9.70 -15.05
N LEU A 132 -22.74 -9.19 -14.88
CA LEU A 132 -22.42 -7.78 -15.10
C LEU A 132 -22.37 -7.44 -16.61
N PRO A 133 -22.74 -6.22 -17.02
CA PRO A 133 -22.50 -5.72 -18.37
C PRO A 133 -21.01 -5.81 -18.75
N ALA A 134 -20.70 -6.17 -20.00
CA ALA A 134 -19.31 -6.33 -20.45
C ALA A 134 -18.61 -4.99 -20.75
N ASP A 135 -19.38 -3.92 -20.96
CA ASP A 135 -18.95 -2.58 -21.34
C ASP A 135 -18.89 -1.63 -20.14
N LEU A 136 -18.59 -2.16 -18.95
CA LEU A 136 -18.34 -1.33 -17.78
C LEU A 136 -17.00 -0.59 -17.93
N PRO A 137 -16.95 0.71 -17.59
CA PRO A 137 -15.69 1.43 -17.59
C PRO A 137 -14.75 0.85 -16.54
N LEU A 138 -13.44 1.07 -16.71
CA LEU A 138 -12.46 0.77 -15.67
C LEU A 138 -12.73 1.61 -14.43
N GLY A 139 -12.46 1.06 -13.25
CA GLY A 139 -12.51 1.83 -12.00
C GLY A 139 -13.16 1.12 -10.82
N TYR A 140 -13.46 1.91 -9.81
CA TYR A 140 -14.01 1.48 -8.52
C TYR A 140 -15.49 1.85 -8.42
N HIS A 141 -16.35 0.86 -8.58
CA HIS A 141 -17.81 0.97 -8.60
C HIS A 141 -18.43 0.26 -7.40
N ARG A 142 -19.76 0.25 -7.33
CA ARG A 142 -20.51 -0.55 -6.36
C ARG A 142 -21.65 -1.30 -7.03
N VAL A 143 -21.85 -2.55 -6.63
CA VAL A 143 -23.12 -3.26 -6.80
C VAL A 143 -24.02 -2.93 -5.62
N GLN A 144 -25.29 -2.67 -5.91
CA GLN A 144 -26.36 -2.45 -4.95
C GLN A 144 -27.36 -3.60 -5.08
N LEU A 145 -27.84 -4.10 -3.95
CA LEU A 145 -28.88 -5.12 -3.85
C LEU A 145 -29.97 -4.57 -2.95
N CYS A 146 -31.22 -4.61 -3.41
CA CYS A 146 -32.40 -4.40 -2.59
C CYS A 146 -33.26 -5.67 -2.59
N SER A 147 -33.75 -6.06 -1.43
CA SER A 147 -34.68 -7.18 -1.25
C SER A 147 -35.67 -6.84 -0.14
N GLY A 148 -36.84 -6.33 -0.50
CA GLY A 148 -37.79 -5.78 0.48
C GLY A 148 -37.25 -4.49 1.09
N ASP A 149 -37.10 -4.45 2.41
CA ASP A 149 -36.55 -3.30 3.14
C ASP A 149 -35.01 -3.37 3.31
N ASP A 150 -34.38 -4.47 2.90
CA ASP A 150 -32.95 -4.69 3.07
C ASP A 150 -32.16 -4.14 1.87
N GLU A 151 -31.37 -3.08 2.10
CA GLU A 151 -30.42 -2.54 1.14
C GLU A 151 -28.97 -2.92 1.49
N ASN A 152 -28.27 -3.49 0.52
CA ASN A 152 -26.89 -3.94 0.66
C ASN A 152 -26.02 -3.44 -0.49
N SER A 153 -24.73 -3.27 -0.24
CA SER A 153 -23.79 -2.92 -1.30
C SER A 153 -22.43 -3.59 -1.14
N THR A 154 -21.76 -3.82 -2.27
CA THR A 154 -20.39 -4.33 -2.31
C THR A 154 -19.55 -3.59 -3.35
N ALA A 155 -18.23 -3.60 -3.16
CA ALA A 155 -17.30 -3.02 -4.11
C ALA A 155 -17.28 -3.84 -5.41
N LEU A 156 -17.29 -3.14 -6.54
CA LEU A 156 -17.08 -3.70 -7.87
C LEU A 156 -15.84 -3.04 -8.47
N ILE A 157 -14.82 -3.82 -8.77
CA ILE A 157 -13.56 -3.34 -9.34
C ILE A 157 -13.46 -3.85 -10.78
N VAL A 158 -13.47 -2.95 -11.75
CA VAL A 158 -13.32 -3.29 -13.16
C VAL A 158 -11.89 -3.01 -13.59
N THR A 159 -11.16 -4.08 -13.95
CA THR A 159 -9.74 -4.03 -14.30
C THR A 159 -9.54 -4.23 -15.81
N PRO A 160 -8.48 -3.65 -16.40
CA PRO A 160 -8.14 -3.94 -17.79
C PRO A 160 -7.72 -5.40 -17.94
N ASP A 161 -7.96 -5.97 -19.12
CA ASP A 161 -7.44 -7.28 -19.51
C ASP A 161 -5.93 -7.27 -19.73
N TRP A 162 -5.41 -6.12 -20.17
CA TRP A 162 -4.00 -5.84 -20.41
C TRP A 162 -3.68 -4.38 -20.04
N VAL A 163 -2.62 -4.18 -19.28
CA VAL A 163 -2.19 -2.82 -18.83
C VAL A 163 -1.65 -1.98 -19.99
N GLY A 164 -1.19 -2.61 -21.07
CA GLY A 164 -0.54 -1.91 -22.17
C GLY A 164 0.93 -1.59 -21.90
N LEU A 165 1.58 -1.04 -22.92
CA LEU A 165 2.81 -0.27 -22.78
C LEU A 165 2.44 1.21 -22.97
N PRO A 166 3.17 2.16 -22.34
CA PRO A 166 2.90 3.58 -22.54
C PRO A 166 2.98 3.95 -24.02
N GLU A 167 2.01 4.71 -24.54
CA GLU A 167 1.94 5.09 -25.95
C GLU A 167 3.22 5.74 -26.47
N LYS A 168 3.91 6.52 -25.62
CA LYS A 168 5.18 7.17 -25.94
C LYS A 168 6.29 6.18 -26.32
N LEU A 169 6.23 4.95 -25.82
CA LEU A 169 7.16 3.90 -26.20
C LEU A 169 6.88 3.38 -27.62
N GLY A 170 5.64 3.40 -28.11
CA GLY A 170 5.31 2.86 -29.43
C GLY A 170 5.88 1.44 -29.66
N ASN A 171 6.54 1.24 -30.81
CA ASN A 171 7.07 -0.08 -31.23
C ASN A 171 8.60 -0.22 -31.11
N HIS A 172 9.29 0.71 -30.43
CA HIS A 172 10.76 0.63 -30.32
C HIS A 172 11.20 -0.13 -29.06
N ARG A 173 12.42 -0.69 -29.12
CA ARG A 173 13.05 -1.33 -27.96
C ARG A 173 13.64 -0.25 -27.05
N ALA A 174 13.10 -0.13 -25.85
CA ALA A 174 13.66 0.72 -24.81
C ALA A 174 14.82 0.04 -24.08
N TRP A 175 15.75 0.86 -23.59
CA TRP A 175 16.75 0.48 -22.61
C TRP A 175 16.86 1.56 -21.54
N GLY A 176 17.39 1.22 -20.37
CA GLY A 176 17.51 2.16 -19.26
C GLY A 176 18.58 1.76 -18.27
N LEU A 177 18.79 2.62 -17.29
CA LEU A 177 19.71 2.35 -16.17
C LEU A 177 18.96 1.70 -15.02
N ALA A 178 19.59 0.75 -14.34
CA ALA A 178 19.13 0.24 -13.05
C ALA A 178 20.10 0.71 -11.97
N THR A 179 19.60 1.35 -10.93
CA THR A 179 20.45 1.94 -9.88
C THR A 179 19.90 1.73 -8.48
N GLN A 180 20.82 1.60 -7.53
CA GLN A 180 20.53 1.75 -6.12
C GLN A 180 20.71 3.23 -5.78
N LEU A 181 19.63 4.02 -5.80
CA LEU A 181 19.69 5.48 -5.72
C LEU A 181 20.52 5.95 -4.52
N TYR A 182 20.43 5.27 -3.37
CA TYR A 182 21.20 5.63 -2.19
C TYR A 182 22.73 5.61 -2.41
N SER A 183 23.25 4.85 -3.38
CA SER A 183 24.68 4.80 -3.67
C SER A 183 25.15 5.83 -4.71
N VAL A 184 24.25 6.46 -5.46
CA VAL A 184 24.59 7.42 -6.52
C VAL A 184 24.69 8.83 -5.94
N ARG A 185 25.91 9.32 -5.77
CA ARG A 185 26.19 10.64 -5.17
C ARG A 185 26.66 11.65 -6.20
N SER A 186 26.15 12.87 -6.13
CA SER A 186 26.74 14.07 -6.72
C SER A 186 27.55 14.85 -5.68
N ARG A 187 28.25 15.89 -6.14
CA ARG A 187 28.95 16.86 -5.26
C ARG A 187 28.00 17.62 -4.32
N ARG A 188 26.69 17.57 -4.57
CA ARG A 188 25.68 18.24 -3.74
C ARG A 188 25.01 17.28 -2.75
N SER A 189 25.11 15.96 -2.96
CA SER A 189 24.56 14.92 -2.09
C SER A 189 25.02 15.06 -0.64
N TRP A 190 24.10 14.82 0.29
CA TRP A 190 24.39 14.81 1.72
C TRP A 190 24.91 13.43 2.14
N GLY A 191 25.99 12.97 1.50
CA GLY A 191 26.61 11.66 1.74
C GLY A 191 25.84 10.45 1.17
N ILE A 192 24.64 10.67 0.64
CA ILE A 192 23.75 9.67 0.05
C ILE A 192 23.03 10.27 -1.16
N GLY A 193 22.75 9.46 -2.19
CA GLY A 193 21.94 9.90 -3.32
C GLY A 193 20.51 10.27 -2.93
N ASP A 194 19.97 11.29 -3.59
CA ASP A 194 18.63 11.83 -3.33
C ASP A 194 17.87 12.14 -4.63
N LEU A 195 16.63 12.62 -4.51
CA LEU A 195 15.73 12.82 -5.66
C LEU A 195 16.24 13.85 -6.67
N THR A 196 17.10 14.79 -6.27
CA THR A 196 17.78 15.66 -7.25
C THR A 196 18.86 14.90 -7.99
N ASP A 197 19.59 14.01 -7.32
CA ASP A 197 20.57 13.13 -7.99
C ASP A 197 19.88 12.18 -8.98
N LEU A 198 18.68 11.68 -8.64
CA LEU A 198 17.86 10.89 -9.55
C LEU A 198 17.43 11.69 -10.78
N ALA A 199 16.94 12.92 -10.59
CA ALA A 199 16.55 13.79 -11.69
C ALA A 199 17.74 14.12 -12.60
N ASP A 200 18.89 14.45 -12.02
CA ASP A 200 20.14 14.73 -12.74
C ASP A 200 20.62 13.49 -13.52
N LEU A 201 20.56 12.29 -12.93
CA LEU A 201 20.91 11.02 -13.58
C LEU A 201 19.97 10.69 -14.75
N ALA A 202 18.66 10.88 -14.57
CA ALA A 202 17.66 10.65 -15.61
C ALA A 202 17.85 11.61 -16.78
N LEU A 203 18.01 12.91 -16.50
CA LEU A 203 18.30 13.92 -17.54
C LEU A 203 19.59 13.59 -18.30
N TRP A 204 20.67 13.29 -17.57
CA TRP A 204 21.96 12.97 -18.17
C TRP A 204 21.89 11.73 -19.07
N SER A 205 21.28 10.64 -18.59
CA SER A 205 21.20 9.38 -19.32
C SER A 205 20.26 9.46 -20.54
N ALA A 206 19.14 10.17 -20.42
CA ALA A 206 18.25 10.46 -21.54
C ALA A 206 18.98 11.27 -22.62
N TYR A 207 19.57 12.40 -22.24
CA TYR A 207 20.17 13.33 -23.20
C TYR A 207 21.45 12.79 -23.84
N ARG A 208 22.34 12.14 -23.08
CA ARG A 208 23.64 11.68 -23.58
C ARG A 208 23.60 10.32 -24.25
N HIS A 209 22.67 9.47 -23.84
CA HIS A 209 22.68 8.06 -24.23
C HIS A 209 21.35 7.60 -24.85
N GLY A 210 20.28 8.40 -24.78
CA GLY A 210 18.96 7.99 -25.25
C GLY A 210 18.36 6.88 -24.38
N ALA A 211 18.62 6.90 -23.07
CA ALA A 211 17.94 6.00 -22.15
C ALA A 211 16.45 6.38 -22.03
N ASP A 212 15.57 5.37 -21.98
CA ASP A 212 14.12 5.55 -21.85
C ASP A 212 13.61 5.48 -20.42
N TYR A 213 14.42 4.95 -19.51
CA TYR A 213 14.07 4.87 -18.10
C TYR A 213 15.27 4.82 -17.15
N VAL A 214 14.99 5.13 -15.89
CA VAL A 214 15.86 4.82 -14.75
C VAL A 214 15.05 4.02 -13.73
N LEU A 215 15.42 2.75 -13.55
CA LEU A 215 14.90 1.88 -12.50
C LEU A 215 15.64 2.15 -11.19
N VAL A 216 14.89 2.41 -10.13
CA VAL A 216 15.42 2.64 -8.78
C VAL A 216 14.98 1.54 -7.83
N ASN A 217 15.80 1.31 -6.79
CA ASN A 217 15.40 0.53 -5.63
C ASN A 217 14.12 1.08 -4.98
N PRO A 218 13.44 0.29 -4.14
CA PRO A 218 12.28 0.79 -3.41
C PRO A 218 12.64 2.03 -2.59
N LEU A 219 11.85 3.09 -2.72
CA LEU A 219 12.06 4.37 -2.02
C LEU A 219 11.18 4.50 -0.77
N HIS A 220 10.58 3.39 -0.36
CA HIS A 220 9.61 3.26 0.73
C HIS A 220 10.13 3.76 2.07
N ALA A 221 9.22 4.29 2.89
CA ALA A 221 9.53 4.82 4.21
C ALA A 221 10.13 3.75 5.12
N ALA A 222 11.22 4.11 5.80
CA ALA A 222 11.76 3.36 6.93
C ALA A 222 11.27 3.98 8.24
N ALA A 223 11.44 3.27 9.35
CA ALA A 223 11.15 3.82 10.67
C ALA A 223 12.00 5.08 10.93
N PRO A 224 11.42 6.16 11.51
CA PRO A 224 12.16 7.39 11.83
C PRO A 224 13.03 7.22 13.10
N THR A 225 13.56 6.03 13.33
CA THR A 225 14.39 5.65 14.48
C THR A 225 15.83 5.39 14.05
N THR A 226 16.75 5.40 15.01
CA THR A 226 18.17 5.05 14.79
C THR A 226 18.47 3.69 15.42
N PRO A 227 19.17 2.77 14.72
CA PRO A 227 19.62 2.89 13.33
C PRO A 227 18.46 2.81 12.35
N MET A 228 18.58 3.51 11.22
CA MET A 228 17.61 3.40 10.13
C MET A 228 17.84 2.11 9.34
N GLU A 229 16.77 1.38 9.05
CA GLU A 229 16.79 0.13 8.28
C GLU A 229 17.55 0.32 6.94
N PRO A 230 18.68 -0.38 6.73
CA PRO A 230 19.45 -0.25 5.49
C PRO A 230 18.77 -0.91 4.29
N SER A 231 17.94 -1.93 4.49
CA SER A 231 17.28 -2.70 3.42
C SER A 231 16.03 -1.97 2.88
N PRO A 232 16.00 -1.62 1.59
CA PRO A 232 14.80 -1.06 0.96
C PRO A 232 13.59 -2.02 0.90
N TYR A 233 13.83 -3.32 1.10
CA TYR A 233 12.82 -4.37 0.98
C TYR A 233 12.14 -4.75 2.30
N LEU A 234 12.54 -4.10 3.40
CA LEU A 234 11.88 -4.22 4.71
C LEU A 234 11.34 -2.86 5.18
N PRO A 235 10.49 -2.17 4.39
CA PRO A 235 10.00 -0.84 4.74
C PRO A 235 8.94 -0.89 5.83
N THR A 236 8.72 0.25 6.48
CA THR A 236 7.62 0.41 7.43
C THR A 236 6.29 0.71 6.73
N SER A 237 6.35 1.29 5.52
CA SER A 237 5.19 1.52 4.66
C SER A 237 5.58 1.43 3.19
N ARG A 238 4.78 0.74 2.38
CA ARG A 238 4.91 0.71 0.91
C ARG A 238 4.17 1.85 0.19
N ARG A 239 3.48 2.70 0.94
CA ARG A 239 2.74 3.86 0.41
C ARG A 239 3.53 5.15 0.50
N TYR A 240 4.24 5.36 1.61
CA TYR A 240 4.99 6.58 1.89
C TYR A 240 6.47 6.41 1.60
N PHE A 241 7.17 7.52 1.37
CA PHE A 241 8.57 7.53 0.94
C PHE A 241 9.53 7.87 2.08
N ASN A 242 10.78 7.41 1.97
CA ASN A 242 11.82 7.70 2.95
C ASN A 242 12.31 9.15 2.82
N PRO A 243 12.16 10.00 3.86
CA PRO A 243 12.65 11.39 3.84
C PRO A 243 14.16 11.53 3.64
N LEU A 244 14.92 10.44 3.80
CA LEU A 244 16.34 10.38 3.46
C LEU A 244 16.63 10.81 2.02
N TYR A 245 15.71 10.58 1.08
CA TYR A 245 15.88 10.95 -0.33
C TYR A 245 15.51 12.41 -0.64
N LEU A 246 15.15 13.24 0.35
CA LEU A 246 14.93 14.66 0.11
C LEU A 246 16.24 15.40 -0.16
N ARG A 247 16.27 16.23 -1.21
CA ARG A 247 17.24 17.31 -1.32
C ARG A 247 16.72 18.51 -0.54
N VAL A 248 17.38 18.83 0.56
CA VAL A 248 17.03 19.96 1.44
C VAL A 248 17.00 21.29 0.67
N GLU A 249 17.99 21.52 -0.19
CA GLU A 249 18.12 22.77 -0.93
C GLU A 249 17.16 22.91 -2.12
N ALA A 250 16.42 21.85 -2.47
CA ALA A 250 15.41 21.89 -3.53
C ALA A 250 14.03 22.31 -3.02
N ILE A 251 13.86 22.46 -1.70
CA ILE A 251 12.63 22.96 -1.10
C ILE A 251 12.57 24.48 -1.30
N PRO A 252 11.50 25.05 -1.90
CA PRO A 252 11.40 26.48 -2.19
C PRO A 252 11.68 27.37 -0.97
N GLU A 253 11.16 26.99 0.20
CA GLU A 253 11.33 27.72 1.45
C GLU A 253 12.80 27.80 1.95
N PHE A 254 13.71 26.97 1.42
CA PHE A 254 15.16 27.14 1.65
C PHE A 254 15.64 28.51 1.14
N GLY A 255 15.04 29.00 0.05
CA GLY A 255 15.30 30.31 -0.53
C GLY A 255 14.91 31.48 0.38
N GLU A 256 14.06 31.28 1.38
CA GLU A 256 13.63 32.33 2.33
C GLU A 256 14.27 32.17 3.72
N LEU A 257 15.03 31.09 3.94
CA LEU A 257 15.69 30.84 5.22
C LEU A 257 16.80 31.87 5.49
N ALA A 258 16.70 32.62 6.59
CA ALA A 258 17.65 33.67 6.94
C ALA A 258 19.10 33.17 7.15
N LYS A 259 19.30 32.02 7.81
CA LYS A 259 20.63 31.47 8.16
C LYS A 259 20.99 30.24 7.32
N ARG A 260 20.99 30.35 5.98
CA ARG A 260 21.34 29.25 5.06
C ARG A 260 22.74 28.67 5.28
N SER A 261 23.67 29.44 5.83
CA SER A 261 25.02 28.99 6.17
C SER A 261 25.02 27.79 7.13
N ARG A 262 24.08 27.73 8.07
CA ARG A 262 23.94 26.60 9.01
C ARG A 262 23.59 25.30 8.28
N VAL A 263 22.67 25.37 7.31
CA VAL A 263 22.28 24.21 6.47
C VAL A 263 23.46 23.77 5.60
N ARG A 264 24.17 24.72 4.98
CA ARG A 264 25.37 24.43 4.18
C ARG A 264 26.46 23.77 5.02
N GLN A 265 26.67 24.22 6.26
CA GLN A 265 27.63 23.62 7.18
C GLN A 265 27.25 22.17 7.52
N LEU A 266 25.98 21.91 7.84
CA LEU A 266 25.49 20.54 8.10
C LEU A 266 25.77 19.61 6.90
N ARG A 267 25.53 20.09 5.67
CA ARG A 267 25.86 19.33 4.47
C ARG A 267 27.36 19.04 4.36
N THR A 268 28.19 20.07 4.47
CA THR A 268 29.66 19.94 4.38
C THR A 268 30.20 18.95 5.42
N ASP A 269 29.65 18.97 6.64
CA ASP A 269 30.06 18.03 7.69
C ASP A 269 29.73 16.58 7.34
N VAL A 270 28.55 16.33 6.76
CA VAL A 270 28.17 14.98 6.30
C VAL A 270 29.02 14.56 5.10
N GLN A 271 29.25 15.44 4.14
CA GLN A 271 30.10 15.16 2.97
C GLN A 271 31.52 14.76 3.39
N ARG A 272 32.15 15.54 4.29
CA ARG A 272 33.48 15.21 4.81
C ARG A 272 33.56 13.85 5.50
N ARG A 273 32.48 13.41 6.16
CA ARG A 273 32.41 12.07 6.78
C ARG A 273 32.23 10.99 5.72
N ALA A 274 31.34 11.22 4.77
CA ALA A 274 31.02 10.29 3.69
C ALA A 274 32.16 10.12 2.68
N ASP A 275 33.07 11.09 2.55
CA ASP A 275 34.26 10.99 1.69
C ASP A 275 35.40 10.19 2.34
N ARG A 276 35.28 9.88 3.64
CA ARG A 276 36.25 9.07 4.41
C ARG A 276 35.78 7.62 4.60
N ARG A 277 34.69 7.23 3.95
CA ARG A 277 34.08 5.90 4.10
C ARG A 277 33.67 5.36 2.74
N ASP A 278 33.93 4.08 2.53
CA ASP A 278 33.44 3.34 1.36
C ASP A 278 31.99 2.83 1.55
N THR A 279 31.41 3.04 2.74
CA THR A 279 30.04 2.65 3.10
C THR A 279 29.12 3.86 3.29
N ILE A 280 27.82 3.66 3.04
CA ILE A 280 26.79 4.70 3.20
C ILE A 280 26.38 4.82 4.68
N ASP A 281 26.67 5.98 5.30
CA ASP A 281 26.22 6.33 6.65
C ASP A 281 24.86 7.04 6.61
N ARG A 282 23.80 6.23 6.61
CA ARG A 282 22.40 6.69 6.56
C ARG A 282 22.01 7.54 7.78
N ASP A 283 22.43 7.13 8.97
CA ASP A 283 22.05 7.79 10.23
C ASP A 283 22.65 9.18 10.35
N SER A 284 23.92 9.35 9.97
CA SER A 284 24.56 10.67 9.94
C SER A 284 23.90 11.59 8.91
N ALA A 285 23.59 11.07 7.72
CA ALA A 285 22.90 11.81 6.67
C ALA A 285 21.50 12.25 7.13
N TRP A 286 20.70 11.32 7.65
CA TRP A 286 19.35 11.61 8.13
C TRP A 286 19.36 12.62 9.28
N ARG A 287 20.22 12.43 10.28
CA ARG A 287 20.32 13.34 11.43
C ARG A 287 20.64 14.78 11.01
N ALA A 288 21.50 14.97 10.01
CA ALA A 288 21.82 16.29 9.49
C ALA A 288 20.68 16.86 8.63
N LYS A 289 20.10 16.05 7.73
CA LYS A 289 18.97 16.46 6.89
C LYS A 289 17.77 16.86 7.75
N ARG A 290 17.38 16.03 8.73
CA ARG A 290 16.30 16.32 9.68
C ARG A 290 16.48 17.68 10.35
N LYS A 291 17.67 17.96 10.90
CA LYS A 291 17.96 19.27 11.52
C LYS A 291 17.79 20.44 10.56
N ALA A 292 18.14 20.27 9.29
CA ALA A 292 17.95 21.30 8.28
C ALA A 292 16.48 21.44 7.86
N LEU A 293 15.78 20.32 7.72
CA LEU A 293 14.35 20.24 7.38
C LEU A 293 13.49 20.89 8.47
N GLU A 294 13.81 20.68 9.75
CA GLU A 294 13.15 21.36 10.88
C GLU A 294 13.32 22.88 10.84
N LEU A 295 14.46 23.38 10.33
CA LEU A 295 14.67 24.83 10.15
C LEU A 295 13.84 25.36 8.98
N ILE A 296 13.74 24.61 7.88
CA ILE A 296 12.98 25.00 6.69
C ILE A 296 11.48 24.94 6.95
N TYR A 297 11.00 23.92 7.67
CA TYR A 297 9.58 23.77 8.03
C TYR A 297 9.01 24.99 8.75
N ARG A 298 9.84 25.70 9.54
CA ARG A 298 9.46 26.92 10.26
C ARG A 298 9.42 28.18 9.40
N VAL A 299 9.93 28.12 8.18
CA VAL A 299 9.89 29.25 7.26
C VAL A 299 8.45 29.39 6.75
N PRO A 300 7.83 30.57 6.85
CA PRO A 300 6.48 30.79 6.35
C PRO A 300 6.39 30.44 4.86
N ARG A 301 5.39 29.64 4.51
CA ARG A 301 5.05 29.32 3.12
C ARG A 301 4.29 30.48 2.49
N SER A 302 4.44 30.65 1.18
CA SER A 302 3.58 31.58 0.43
C SER A 302 2.13 31.07 0.42
N ALA A 303 1.17 31.94 0.13
CA ALA A 303 -0.25 31.56 0.09
C ALA A 303 -0.52 30.38 -0.87
N GLY A 304 0.11 30.39 -2.06
CA GLY A 304 -0.03 29.30 -3.02
C GLY A 304 0.56 27.97 -2.53
N ARG A 305 1.68 28.02 -1.81
CA ARG A 305 2.31 26.84 -1.19
C ARG A 305 1.46 26.26 -0.07
N GLU A 306 0.81 27.12 0.73
CA GLU A 306 -0.10 26.67 1.78
C GLU A 306 -1.33 25.97 1.19
N LEU A 307 -1.90 26.50 0.11
CA LEU A 307 -3.00 25.85 -0.61
C LEU A 307 -2.56 24.51 -1.23
N ALA A 308 -1.38 24.44 -1.83
CA ALA A 308 -0.84 23.19 -2.39
C ALA A 308 -0.65 22.12 -1.32
N TYR A 309 -0.13 22.50 -0.14
CA TYR A 309 0.02 21.58 0.99
C TYR A 309 -1.34 21.12 1.54
N ALA A 310 -2.32 22.03 1.65
CA ALA A 310 -3.68 21.67 2.05
C ALA A 310 -4.34 20.70 1.06
N ALA A 311 -4.14 20.92 -0.25
CA ALA A 311 -4.63 20.02 -1.30
C ALA A 311 -3.98 18.62 -1.22
N PHE A 312 -2.66 18.56 -0.98
CA PHE A 312 -1.96 17.29 -0.74
C PHE A 312 -2.52 16.53 0.46
N ARG A 313 -2.73 17.21 1.61
CA ARG A 313 -3.32 16.58 2.80
C ARG A 313 -4.73 16.06 2.53
N SER A 314 -5.56 16.82 1.81
CA SER A 314 -6.91 16.40 1.45
C SER A 314 -6.91 15.19 0.49
N ARG A 315 -5.97 15.15 -0.46
CA ARG A 315 -5.80 14.05 -1.42
C ARG A 315 -5.40 12.75 -0.72
N GLU A 316 -4.43 12.80 0.18
CA GLU A 316 -3.94 11.61 0.88
C GLU A 316 -4.88 11.14 2.00
N GLY A 317 -5.56 12.08 2.64
CA GLY A 317 -6.57 11.87 3.67
C GLY A 317 -6.03 11.13 4.91
N ARG A 318 -6.92 10.37 5.54
CA ARG A 318 -6.66 9.70 6.82
C ARG A 318 -5.40 8.83 6.83
N ALA A 319 -5.06 8.20 5.71
CA ALA A 319 -3.87 7.35 5.65
C ALA A 319 -2.57 8.14 5.91
N LEU A 320 -2.52 9.43 5.54
CA LEU A 320 -1.35 10.28 5.80
C LEU A 320 -1.31 10.69 7.26
N ASP A 321 -2.48 10.98 7.84
CA ASP A 321 -2.62 11.28 9.25
C ASP A 321 -2.15 10.13 10.14
N ASP A 322 -2.58 8.91 9.82
CA ASP A 322 -2.19 7.70 10.56
C ASP A 322 -0.67 7.46 10.46
N PHE A 323 -0.10 7.57 9.26
CA PHE A 323 1.35 7.40 9.06
C PHE A 323 2.18 8.47 9.77
N ALA A 324 1.80 9.74 9.65
CA ALA A 324 2.50 10.84 10.31
C ALA A 324 2.41 10.74 11.84
N THR A 325 1.25 10.31 12.34
CA THR A 325 1.05 10.00 13.76
C THR A 325 1.95 8.84 14.18
N TRP A 326 2.12 7.81 13.34
CA TRP A 326 3.07 6.72 13.62
C TRP A 326 4.48 7.20 13.72
N CYS A 327 4.92 8.02 12.79
CA CYS A 327 6.27 8.54 12.82
C CYS A 327 6.54 9.30 14.14
N ALA A 328 5.61 10.16 14.58
CA ALA A 328 5.75 10.91 15.82
C ALA A 328 5.73 10.00 17.07
N LEU A 329 4.91 8.94 17.09
CA LEU A 329 4.91 7.96 18.17
C LEU A 329 6.19 7.11 18.18
N ALA A 330 6.65 6.65 17.02
CA ALA A 330 7.85 5.84 16.85
C ALA A 330 9.12 6.59 17.27
N GLU A 331 9.19 7.90 17.02
CA GLU A 331 10.28 8.74 17.51
C GLU A 331 10.34 8.81 19.04
N LYS A 332 9.18 8.71 19.71
CA LYS A 332 9.08 8.81 21.17
C LYS A 332 9.23 7.45 21.88
N TYR A 333 8.65 6.40 21.31
CA TYR A 333 8.53 5.09 21.97
C TYR A 333 9.33 3.98 21.27
N GLY A 334 10.01 4.27 20.16
CA GLY A 334 10.71 3.31 19.32
C GLY A 334 9.82 2.74 18.22
N GLY A 335 10.43 2.08 17.23
CA GLY A 335 9.72 1.56 16.04
C GLY A 335 8.82 0.35 16.30
N ASP A 336 8.98 -0.31 17.45
CA ASP A 336 8.17 -1.47 17.85
C ASP A 336 6.91 -1.03 18.63
N TRP A 337 5.78 -0.99 17.94
CA TRP A 337 4.50 -0.57 18.52
C TRP A 337 3.96 -1.54 19.59
N HIS A 338 4.36 -2.81 19.57
CA HIS A 338 3.95 -3.77 20.60
C HIS A 338 4.48 -3.40 21.99
N ARG A 339 5.55 -2.59 22.04
CA ARG A 339 6.14 -2.07 23.28
C ARG A 339 5.52 -0.76 23.74
N TRP A 340 4.69 -0.11 22.93
CA TRP A 340 4.05 1.15 23.30
C TRP A 340 3.04 0.96 24.44
N PRO A 341 2.65 2.03 25.15
CA PRO A 341 1.51 1.99 26.06
C PRO A 341 0.25 1.43 25.39
N LYS A 342 -0.53 0.59 26.08
CA LYS A 342 -1.74 -0.08 25.52
C LYS A 342 -2.71 0.90 24.84
N SER A 343 -2.87 2.10 25.40
CA SER A 343 -3.73 3.17 24.87
C SER A 343 -3.24 3.79 23.55
N LEU A 344 -2.06 3.41 23.06
CA LEU A 344 -1.43 3.92 21.84
C LEU A 344 -1.23 2.83 20.78
N ARG A 345 -1.62 1.58 21.05
CA ARG A 345 -1.39 0.43 20.17
C ARG A 345 -2.42 0.26 19.06
N HIS A 346 -3.49 1.05 19.05
CA HIS A 346 -4.53 1.03 18.01
C HIS A 346 -4.77 2.45 17.49
N PRO A 347 -4.97 2.68 16.17
CA PRO A 347 -5.03 4.05 15.62
C PRO A 347 -6.26 4.79 16.14
N ASP A 348 -7.34 4.03 16.32
CA ASP A 348 -8.60 4.52 16.87
C ASP A 348 -8.63 4.59 18.41
N ALA A 349 -7.52 4.30 19.10
CA ALA A 349 -7.49 4.39 20.56
C ALA A 349 -7.53 5.86 21.03
N THR A 350 -8.30 6.14 22.08
CA THR A 350 -8.45 7.50 22.65
C THR A 350 -7.12 8.12 23.09
N GLY A 351 -6.15 7.31 23.49
CA GLY A 351 -4.79 7.77 23.81
C GLY A 351 -4.07 8.35 22.61
N VAL A 352 -4.32 7.86 21.40
CA VAL A 352 -3.74 8.39 20.16
C VAL A 352 -4.33 9.76 19.86
N ALA A 353 -5.64 9.95 19.99
CA ALA A 353 -6.27 11.27 19.83
C ALA A 353 -5.66 12.32 20.77
N GLY A 354 -5.52 11.99 22.06
CA GLY A 354 -4.86 12.88 23.02
C GLY A 354 -3.37 13.13 22.73
N PHE A 355 -2.68 12.16 22.11
CA PHE A 355 -1.31 12.36 21.64
C PHE A 355 -1.25 13.33 20.45
N VAL A 356 -2.18 13.19 19.50
CA VAL A 356 -2.28 14.05 18.31
C VAL A 356 -2.48 15.51 18.72
N ASP A 357 -3.40 15.79 19.64
CA ASP A 357 -3.67 17.15 20.12
C ASP A 357 -2.43 17.79 20.77
N LYS A 358 -1.65 17.00 21.51
CA LYS A 358 -0.46 17.49 22.22
C LYS A 358 0.77 17.66 21.31
N HIS A 359 0.82 16.93 20.20
CA HIS A 359 2.01 16.83 19.34
C HIS A 359 1.73 17.21 17.88
N ALA A 360 0.73 18.07 17.65
CA ALA A 360 0.26 18.46 16.32
C ALA A 360 1.39 18.92 15.36
N ASP A 361 2.31 19.76 15.83
CA ASP A 361 3.44 20.25 15.02
C ASP A 361 4.40 19.15 14.59
N ALA A 362 4.66 18.17 15.46
CA ALA A 362 5.55 17.05 15.15
C ALA A 362 4.93 16.11 14.12
N ILE A 363 3.61 15.92 14.20
CA ILE A 363 2.85 15.11 13.23
C ILE A 363 2.77 15.86 11.90
N ASP A 364 2.44 17.15 11.91
CA ASP A 364 2.38 17.95 10.68
C ASP A 364 3.76 18.06 10.00
N PHE A 365 4.86 18.06 10.76
CA PHE A 365 6.20 17.95 10.19
C PHE A 365 6.37 16.66 9.34
N HIS A 366 5.90 15.51 9.82
CA HIS A 366 5.96 14.26 9.04
C HIS A 366 5.03 14.27 7.82
N ARG A 367 3.85 14.91 7.91
CA ARG A 367 2.98 15.14 6.75
C ARG A 367 3.68 16.02 5.70
N TRP A 368 4.31 17.10 6.16
CA TRP A 368 5.04 18.04 5.33
C TRP A 368 6.23 17.36 4.63
N LEU A 369 6.96 16.46 5.31
CA LEU A 369 8.03 15.67 4.69
C LEU A 369 7.52 14.84 3.50
N GLN A 370 6.36 14.18 3.64
CA GLN A 370 5.76 13.41 2.54
C GLN A 370 5.33 14.31 1.39
N TRP A 371 4.82 15.51 1.67
CA TRP A 371 4.51 16.49 0.63
C TRP A 371 5.77 16.94 -0.12
N GLN A 372 6.89 17.22 0.57
CA GLN A 372 8.15 17.56 -0.11
C GLN A 372 8.67 16.41 -0.97
N LEU A 373 8.45 15.15 -0.55
CA LEU A 373 8.81 13.97 -1.33
C LEU A 373 7.93 13.84 -2.58
N ASP A 374 6.62 14.03 -2.46
CA ASP A 374 5.66 14.06 -3.58
C ASP A 374 6.11 15.04 -4.67
N GLU A 375 6.47 16.27 -4.27
CA GLU A 375 6.92 17.30 -5.20
C GLU A 375 8.27 16.97 -5.87
N GLN A 376 9.25 16.48 -5.11
CA GLN A 376 10.55 16.14 -5.68
C GLN A 376 10.49 14.89 -6.57
N LEU A 377 9.63 13.91 -6.25
CA LEU A 377 9.36 12.75 -7.11
C LEU A 377 8.67 13.16 -8.41
N ALA A 378 7.63 14.00 -8.32
CA ALA A 378 6.95 14.56 -9.48
C ALA A 378 7.92 15.37 -10.35
N ALA A 379 8.80 16.16 -9.75
CA ALA A 379 9.83 16.91 -10.45
C ALA A 379 10.85 15.99 -11.16
N ALA A 380 11.28 14.89 -10.52
CA ALA A 380 12.18 13.92 -11.13
C ALA A 380 11.54 13.24 -12.35
N GLN A 381 10.28 12.79 -12.25
CA GLN A 381 9.55 12.19 -13.36
C GLN A 381 9.30 13.19 -14.50
N SER A 382 8.89 14.42 -14.15
CA SER A 382 8.70 15.49 -15.14
C SER A 382 10.02 15.87 -15.82
N GLY A 383 11.14 15.86 -15.10
CA GLY A 383 12.47 16.07 -15.67
C GLY A 383 12.86 14.95 -16.64
N ALA A 384 12.71 13.70 -16.23
CA ALA A 384 13.02 12.52 -17.05
C ALA A 384 12.22 12.50 -18.36
N THR A 385 10.90 12.68 -18.28
CA THR A 385 10.03 12.65 -19.47
C THR A 385 10.25 13.83 -20.41
N ARG A 386 10.51 15.04 -19.88
CA ARG A 386 10.89 16.21 -20.72
C ARG A 386 12.26 16.06 -21.36
N ALA A 387 13.16 15.27 -20.77
CA ALA A 387 14.45 14.94 -21.36
C ALA A 387 14.37 13.91 -22.50
N GLY A 388 13.19 13.36 -22.77
CA GLY A 388 12.94 12.43 -23.88
C GLY A 388 12.71 10.97 -23.46
N MET A 389 12.69 10.66 -22.15
CA MET A 389 12.40 9.30 -21.69
C MET A 389 10.95 8.90 -22.00
N SER A 390 10.76 7.79 -22.71
CA SER A 390 9.42 7.24 -23.01
C SER A 390 8.69 6.76 -21.75
N LEU A 391 9.43 6.22 -20.78
CA LEU A 391 8.89 5.68 -19.52
C LEU A 391 9.22 6.60 -18.33
N GLY A 392 10.47 7.06 -18.22
CA GLY A 392 10.94 7.91 -17.13
C GLY A 392 11.43 7.11 -15.92
N ILE A 393 11.06 7.51 -14.72
CA ILE A 393 11.45 6.82 -13.49
C ILE A 393 10.60 5.56 -13.32
N MET A 394 11.27 4.42 -13.18
CA MET A 394 10.64 3.14 -12.88
C MET A 394 10.89 2.79 -11.41
N HIS A 395 9.80 2.58 -10.67
CA HIS A 395 9.85 2.22 -9.26
C HIS A 395 9.84 0.71 -9.06
N ASP A 396 10.58 0.27 -8.07
CA ASP A 396 10.49 -1.08 -7.51
C ASP A 396 9.55 -1.09 -6.27
N LEU A 397 8.69 -2.10 -6.20
CA LEU A 397 7.74 -2.30 -5.11
C LEU A 397 8.15 -3.50 -4.24
N ALA A 398 8.60 -3.22 -3.02
CA ALA A 398 8.92 -4.26 -2.05
C ALA A 398 7.75 -5.25 -1.82
N VAL A 399 8.10 -6.52 -1.57
CA VAL A 399 7.15 -7.62 -1.39
C VAL A 399 6.26 -7.42 -0.16
N GLY A 400 6.83 -6.94 0.93
CA GLY A 400 6.15 -6.79 2.22
C GLY A 400 6.60 -5.57 3.00
N VAL A 401 6.21 -5.55 4.27
CA VAL A 401 6.55 -4.49 5.23
C VAL A 401 7.12 -5.12 6.50
N HIS A 402 7.84 -4.33 7.28
CA HIS A 402 8.28 -4.70 8.61
C HIS A 402 7.06 -5.00 9.50
N PRO A 403 7.04 -6.11 10.26
CA PRO A 403 5.90 -6.49 11.10
C PRO A 403 5.54 -5.41 12.15
N ASP A 404 6.54 -4.67 12.59
CA ASP A 404 6.34 -3.59 13.56
C ASP A 404 6.00 -2.22 12.92
N GLY A 405 5.81 -2.17 11.58
CA GLY A 405 5.47 -0.94 10.87
C GLY A 405 3.98 -0.62 10.87
N PRO A 406 3.57 0.60 10.47
CA PRO A 406 2.17 1.04 10.43
C PRO A 406 1.30 0.34 9.38
N THR A 407 1.79 -0.72 8.72
CA THR A 407 1.11 -1.39 7.60
C THR A 407 1.11 -2.94 7.69
N HIS A 408 1.28 -3.52 8.88
CA HIS A 408 1.33 -4.97 9.13
C HIS A 408 0.01 -5.72 9.50
N GLY A 409 -0.89 -6.15 8.59
CA GLY A 409 -2.02 -6.98 9.06
C GLY A 409 -2.87 -7.69 8.00
N PRO A 410 -3.53 -8.81 8.36
CA PRO A 410 -4.40 -9.54 7.45
C PRO A 410 -5.63 -8.71 7.08
N CYS A 411 -5.88 -8.62 5.77
CA CYS A 411 -6.86 -7.76 5.09
C CYS A 411 -8.34 -7.80 5.56
N ARG A 412 -8.70 -8.55 6.62
CA ARG A 412 -10.08 -8.57 7.15
C ARG A 412 -10.39 -7.43 8.11
N THR A 413 -9.37 -6.85 8.74
CA THR A 413 -9.42 -5.62 9.51
C THR A 413 -8.05 -4.98 9.34
N CYS A 414 -7.88 -4.03 8.42
CA CYS A 414 -6.64 -3.27 8.33
C CYS A 414 -6.50 -2.44 9.63
N SER A 415 -5.87 -3.01 10.66
CA SER A 415 -5.36 -2.23 11.77
C SER A 415 -4.34 -1.26 11.17
N ARG A 416 -4.45 0.05 11.40
CA ARG A 416 -3.48 1.00 10.77
C ARG A 416 -2.18 1.16 11.56
N TRP A 417 -1.94 0.26 12.50
CA TRP A 417 -0.62 -0.02 13.07
C TRP A 417 -0.17 -1.45 12.79
N ALA A 418 -0.96 -2.13 11.96
CA ALA A 418 -0.88 -3.51 11.59
C ALA A 418 -1.79 -3.72 10.34
#